data_AF-A0A0G0EVE7-F1
#
_entry.id   AF-A0A0G0EVE7-F1
#
_cell.length_a   1.000
_cell.length_b   1.000
_cell.length_c   1.000
_cell.angle_alpha   90.00
_cell.angle_beta   90.00
_cell.angle_gamma   90.00
#
_symmetry.space_group_name_H-M   'P 1'
#
loop_
_entity.id
_entity.type
_entity.pdbx_description
1 polymer ?
#
loop_
_entity_poly.entity_id
_entity_poly.type
_entity_poly.pdbx_seq_one_letter_code
_entity_poly.pdbx_strand_id
1 'polypeptide(L)'
;VRSKGTFKSQEVYIPTYNDAVENESFVKTHVSYYKQQHRWGWGSVNVAITMASLFSKSEKFPIYRRAFMLKNIFEYQVWYMTVVFILSFGLIIMGWLSPSYQFTVLAYNLQRALSYIFAIITLTNIPIVIFRRQLSPVPKNWKWWRHLLDFAETFLVTVNMLTFGFIPYVQAQTEMMLGLAKFKRNFYVTEKVKMDKNKK
;
A
#
# COMPACT_ATOMS: atom_id res chain seq x y z
N VAL A 1 -31.81 9.82 12.69
CA VAL A 1 -31.32 8.65 13.46
C VAL A 1 -31.43 7.41 12.57
N ARG A 2 -30.32 6.85 12.09
CA ARG A 2 -30.30 5.66 11.21
C ARG A 2 -29.98 4.42 12.04
N SER A 3 -31.00 3.78 12.61
CA SER A 3 -30.86 2.52 13.37
C SER A 3 -31.30 1.33 12.52
N LYS A 4 -30.54 0.22 12.52
CA LYS A 4 -30.75 -1.09 11.83
C LYS A 4 -29.88 -1.38 10.60
N GLY A 5 -29.00 -0.47 10.16
CA GLY A 5 -28.02 -0.76 9.10
C GLY A 5 -28.63 -1.02 7.71
N THR A 6 -29.91 -0.72 7.51
CA THR A 6 -30.60 -0.77 6.22
C THR A 6 -30.30 0.52 5.45
N PHE A 7 -29.06 0.66 4.99
CA PHE A 7 -28.68 1.74 4.08
C PHE A 7 -28.32 1.14 2.72
N LYS A 8 -28.85 1.74 1.65
CA LYS A 8 -28.46 1.46 0.28
C LYS A 8 -27.58 2.62 -0.18
N SER A 9 -26.35 2.31 -0.57
CA SER A 9 -25.48 3.29 -1.25
C SER A 9 -26.04 3.59 -2.62
N GLN A 10 -26.02 4.85 -3.03
CA GLN A 10 -26.15 5.23 -4.43
C GLN A 10 -24.76 5.63 -4.92
N GLU A 11 -24.41 5.17 -6.12
CA GLU A 11 -23.16 5.53 -6.75
C GLU A 11 -23.23 6.98 -7.22
N VAL A 12 -22.20 7.75 -6.87
CA VAL A 12 -22.03 9.12 -7.36
C VAL A 12 -20.75 9.14 -8.17
N TYR A 13 -20.86 9.32 -9.48
CA TYR A 13 -19.72 9.40 -10.37
C TYR A 13 -19.15 10.81 -10.34
N ILE A 14 -18.06 10.99 -9.60
CA ILE A 14 -17.31 12.25 -9.54
C ILE A 14 -15.98 12.02 -10.26
N PRO A 15 -15.59 12.89 -11.21
CA PRO A 15 -14.28 12.78 -11.84
C PRO A 15 -13.19 12.95 -10.78
N THR A 16 -12.29 11.97 -10.70
CA THR A 16 -11.11 12.02 -9.83
C THR A 16 -9.88 12.18 -10.69
N TYR A 17 -9.10 13.24 -10.44
CA TYR A 17 -7.91 13.53 -11.24
C TYR A 17 -6.66 12.74 -10.81
N ASN A 18 -6.72 11.96 -9.73
CA ASN A 18 -5.62 11.10 -9.23
C ASN A 18 -4.25 11.78 -9.26
N ASP A 19 -4.22 13.07 -8.95
CA ASP A 19 -3.00 13.87 -9.01
C ASP A 19 -1.96 13.28 -8.06
N ALA A 20 -0.74 13.11 -8.56
CA ALA A 20 0.40 12.73 -7.73
C ALA A 20 0.64 13.81 -6.67
N VAL A 21 1.22 13.41 -5.54
CA VAL A 21 1.70 14.38 -4.56
C VAL A 21 2.78 15.23 -5.22
N GLU A 22 2.61 16.54 -5.20
CA GLU A 22 3.51 17.49 -5.84
C GLU A 22 3.82 18.66 -4.91
N ASN A 23 5.09 19.05 -4.86
CA ASN A 23 5.60 20.14 -4.04
C ASN A 23 6.73 20.87 -4.80
N GLU A 24 7.23 21.98 -4.27
CA GLU A 24 8.22 22.88 -4.89
C GLU A 24 9.54 22.20 -5.28
N SER A 25 9.90 21.11 -4.62
CA SER A 25 11.15 20.37 -4.88
C SER A 25 10.96 18.87 -4.70
N PHE A 26 11.79 18.10 -5.38
CA PHE A 26 11.79 16.63 -5.30
C PHE A 26 11.79 16.10 -3.86
N VAL A 27 12.64 16.67 -2.98
CA VAL A 27 12.74 16.26 -1.58
C VAL A 27 11.46 16.60 -0.82
N LYS A 28 10.93 17.83 -0.98
CA LYS A 28 9.67 18.23 -0.33
C LYS A 28 8.49 17.37 -0.78
N THR A 29 8.47 16.95 -2.05
CA THR A 29 7.47 16.02 -2.58
C THR A 29 7.50 14.68 -1.86
N HIS A 30 8.68 14.07 -1.71
CA HIS A 30 8.83 12.78 -1.03
C HIS A 30 8.51 12.87 0.47
N VAL A 31 8.89 13.98 1.13
CA VAL A 31 8.51 14.24 2.53
C VAL A 31 6.99 14.38 2.68
N SER A 32 6.35 15.08 1.73
CA SER A 32 4.88 15.23 1.72
C SER A 32 4.18 13.90 1.49
N TYR A 33 4.70 13.08 0.57
CA TYR A 33 4.20 11.74 0.29
C TYR A 33 4.35 10.83 1.51
N TYR A 34 5.50 10.87 2.20
CA TYR A 34 5.71 10.13 3.44
C TYR A 34 4.67 10.49 4.51
N LYS A 35 4.44 11.79 4.75
CA LYS A 35 3.43 12.25 5.70
C LYS A 35 2.01 11.81 5.30
N GLN A 36 1.72 11.75 4.00
CA GLN A 36 0.44 11.25 3.50
C GLN A 36 0.26 9.76 3.80
N GLN A 37 1.27 8.93 3.53
CA GLN A 37 1.24 7.50 3.85
C GLN A 37 1.16 7.26 5.36
N HIS A 38 1.89 8.03 6.15
CA HIS A 38 1.82 7.97 7.62
C HIS A 38 0.39 8.26 8.12
N ARG A 39 -0.27 9.27 7.54
CA ARG A 39 -1.68 9.57 7.86
C ARG A 39 -2.60 8.41 7.49
N TRP A 40 -2.37 7.74 6.37
CA TRP A 40 -3.14 6.56 5.96
C TRP A 40 -2.91 5.37 6.87
N GLY A 41 -1.68 5.17 7.36
CA GLY A 41 -1.35 4.13 8.34
C GLY A 41 -2.14 4.24 9.65
N TRP A 42 -2.38 5.47 10.08
CA TRP A 42 -3.27 5.74 11.21
C TRP A 42 -4.76 5.49 10.94
N GLY A 43 -5.15 5.26 9.69
CA GLY A 43 -6.49 4.76 9.35
C GLY A 43 -6.77 3.37 9.92
N SER A 44 -5.74 2.64 10.38
CA SER A 44 -5.91 1.33 11.01
C SER A 44 -6.63 1.38 12.37
N VAL A 45 -6.83 2.57 12.97
CA VAL A 45 -7.76 2.75 14.11
C VAL A 45 -9.14 2.19 13.82
N ASN A 46 -9.60 2.30 12.55
CA ASN A 46 -10.89 1.76 12.14
C ASN A 46 -11.00 0.24 12.35
N VAL A 47 -9.87 -0.48 12.34
CA VAL A 47 -9.85 -1.93 12.60
C VAL A 47 -10.34 -2.20 14.02
N ALA A 48 -9.76 -1.55 15.02
CA ALA A 48 -10.12 -1.76 16.42
C ALA A 48 -11.59 -1.38 16.68
N ILE A 49 -12.04 -0.24 16.13
CA ILE A 49 -13.44 0.22 16.25
C ILE A 49 -14.41 -0.78 15.59
N THR A 50 -14.09 -1.21 14.37
CA THR A 50 -14.93 -2.18 13.64
C THR A 50 -14.98 -3.51 14.37
N MET A 51 -13.83 -3.98 14.86
CA MET A 51 -13.72 -5.23 15.62
C MET A 51 -14.55 -5.18 16.91
N ALA A 52 -14.41 -4.12 17.70
CA ALA A 52 -15.19 -3.90 18.90
C ALA A 52 -16.70 -3.88 18.60
N SER A 53 -17.11 -3.21 17.51
CA SER A 53 -18.52 -3.17 17.10
C SER A 53 -19.04 -4.54 16.65
N LEU A 54 -18.23 -5.35 15.96
CA LEU A 54 -18.63 -6.67 15.47
C LEU A 54 -18.84 -7.67 16.62
N PHE A 55 -18.05 -7.55 17.70
CA PHE A 55 -18.11 -8.44 18.85
C PHE A 55 -18.99 -7.94 20.00
N SER A 56 -19.22 -6.64 20.14
CA SER A 56 -19.97 -6.07 21.27
C SER A 56 -21.50 -6.16 21.13
N LYS A 57 -22.06 -6.21 19.91
CA LYS A 57 -23.48 -5.83 19.69
C LYS A 57 -24.37 -6.76 18.86
N SER A 58 -24.01 -8.04 18.66
CA SER A 58 -24.65 -8.79 17.57
C SER A 58 -25.14 -10.20 17.90
N GLU A 59 -26.38 -10.29 18.39
CA GLU A 59 -27.20 -11.51 18.23
C GLU A 59 -27.87 -11.60 16.84
N LYS A 60 -27.89 -10.51 16.05
CA LYS A 60 -28.66 -10.43 14.78
C LYS A 60 -27.84 -10.11 13.51
N PHE A 61 -26.51 -9.96 13.57
CA PHE A 61 -25.71 -9.71 12.36
C PHE A 61 -25.32 -11.01 11.66
N PRO A 62 -25.51 -11.14 10.34
CA PRO A 62 -25.17 -12.37 9.62
C PRO A 62 -23.67 -12.70 9.66
N ILE A 63 -23.34 -13.95 9.99
CA ILE A 63 -21.95 -14.43 10.13
C ILE A 63 -21.15 -14.26 8.84
N TYR A 64 -21.76 -14.51 7.68
CA TYR A 64 -21.08 -14.36 6.38
C TYR A 64 -20.63 -12.91 6.13
N ARG A 65 -21.42 -11.90 6.53
CA ARG A 65 -21.05 -10.48 6.40
C ARG A 65 -19.91 -10.13 7.36
N ARG A 66 -19.91 -10.71 8.56
CA ARG A 66 -18.82 -10.56 9.53
C ARG A 66 -17.52 -11.15 8.98
N ALA A 67 -17.56 -12.37 8.46
CA ALA A 67 -16.42 -13.02 7.85
C ALA A 67 -15.87 -12.21 6.66
N PHE A 68 -16.76 -11.69 5.80
CA PHE A 68 -16.35 -10.83 4.69
C PHE A 68 -15.67 -9.53 5.15
N MET A 69 -16.21 -8.86 6.17
CA MET A 69 -15.58 -7.67 6.75
C MET A 69 -14.21 -7.97 7.36
N LEU A 70 -14.08 -9.08 8.10
CA LEU A 70 -12.82 -9.51 8.69
C LEU A 70 -11.78 -9.86 7.62
N LYS A 71 -12.19 -10.57 6.55
CA LYS A 71 -11.32 -10.83 5.39
C LYS A 71 -10.80 -9.53 4.80
N ASN A 72 -11.66 -8.55 4.53
CA ASN A 72 -11.24 -7.28 3.95
C ASN A 72 -10.28 -6.52 4.89
N ILE A 73 -10.58 -6.49 6.18
CA ILE A 73 -9.67 -5.88 7.17
C ILE A 73 -8.29 -6.54 7.11
N PHE A 74 -8.25 -7.88 7.14
CA PHE A 74 -6.99 -8.63 7.07
C PHE A 74 -6.24 -8.37 5.77
N GLU A 75 -6.94 -8.40 4.64
CA GLU A 75 -6.37 -8.22 3.31
C GLU A 75 -5.72 -6.83 3.15
N TYR A 76 -6.39 -5.77 3.58
CA TYR A 76 -5.88 -4.41 3.44
C TYR A 76 -4.85 -4.02 4.51
N GLN A 77 -5.04 -4.45 5.76
CA GLN A 77 -4.24 -3.93 6.89
C GLN A 77 -3.04 -4.81 7.24
N VAL A 78 -3.12 -6.10 6.92
CA VAL A 78 -2.04 -7.06 7.18
C VAL A 78 -1.42 -7.45 5.85
N TRP A 79 -2.17 -8.17 5.01
CA TRP A 79 -1.61 -8.82 3.83
C TRP A 79 -0.97 -7.83 2.86
N TYR A 80 -1.70 -6.81 2.41
CA TYR A 80 -1.19 -5.83 1.44
C TYR A 80 0.07 -5.10 1.93
N MET A 81 0.15 -4.81 3.23
CA MET A 81 1.30 -4.11 3.82
C MET A 81 2.52 -4.99 4.00
N THR A 82 2.32 -6.26 4.37
CA THR A 82 3.42 -7.15 4.74
C THR A 82 3.85 -8.07 3.61
N VAL A 83 3.05 -8.27 2.56
CA VAL A 83 3.34 -9.27 1.52
C VAL A 83 4.69 -9.05 0.86
N VAL A 84 5.02 -7.82 0.46
CA VAL A 84 6.30 -7.52 -0.20
C VAL A 84 7.47 -7.72 0.76
N PHE A 85 7.29 -7.37 2.04
CA PHE A 85 8.29 -7.57 3.08
C PHE A 85 8.54 -9.06 3.36
N ILE A 86 7.47 -9.86 3.53
CA ILE A 86 7.57 -11.31 3.75
C ILE A 86 8.19 -12.00 2.54
N LEU A 87 7.81 -11.61 1.32
CA LEU A 87 8.37 -12.19 0.10
C LEU A 87 9.84 -11.84 -0.09
N SER A 88 10.27 -10.65 0.36
CA SER A 88 11.65 -10.18 0.19
C SER A 88 12.58 -10.66 1.30
N PHE A 89 12.12 -10.66 2.56
CA PHE A 89 12.94 -10.93 3.74
C PHE A 89 12.56 -12.21 4.50
N GLY A 90 11.45 -12.87 4.18
CA GLY A 90 10.94 -14.00 4.94
C GLY A 90 11.93 -15.15 5.07
N LEU A 91 12.58 -15.55 3.98
CA LEU A 91 13.61 -16.61 4.01
C LEU A 91 14.87 -16.20 4.77
N ILE A 92 15.27 -14.93 4.69
CA ILE A 92 16.41 -14.38 5.42
C ILE A 92 16.11 -14.43 6.93
N ILE A 93 14.93 -13.95 7.34
CA ILE A 93 14.47 -13.97 8.72
C ILE A 93 14.39 -15.41 9.26
N MET A 94 13.87 -16.35 8.46
CA MET A 94 13.82 -17.77 8.85
C MET A 94 15.22 -18.38 9.03
N GLY A 95 16.17 -18.02 8.16
CA GLY A 95 17.57 -18.42 8.32
C GLY A 95 18.21 -17.89 9.59
N TRP A 96 17.85 -16.68 10.03
CA TRP A 96 18.32 -16.12 11.30
C TRP A 96 17.67 -16.77 12.53
N LEU A 97 16.36 -17.06 12.46
CA LEU A 97 15.62 -17.70 13.55
C LEU A 97 16.03 -19.17 13.74
N SER A 98 16.35 -19.87 12.64
CA SER A 98 16.78 -21.26 12.65
C SER A 98 17.89 -21.48 11.63
N PRO A 99 19.17 -21.44 12.03
CA PRO A 99 20.29 -21.70 11.12
C PRO A 99 20.20 -23.09 10.46
N SER A 100 19.64 -24.08 11.15
CA SER A 100 19.38 -25.43 10.61
C SER A 100 18.39 -25.43 9.44
N TYR A 101 17.49 -24.44 9.36
CA TYR A 101 16.49 -24.34 8.30
C TYR A 101 17.14 -24.28 6.92
N GLN A 102 18.28 -23.59 6.79
CA GLN A 102 18.99 -23.43 5.51
C GLN A 102 19.44 -24.76 4.89
N PHE A 103 19.63 -25.79 5.70
CA PHE A 103 20.02 -27.14 5.26
C PHE A 103 18.83 -28.07 5.01
N THR A 104 17.60 -27.59 5.19
CA THR A 104 16.41 -28.41 4.97
C THR A 104 15.99 -28.46 3.51
N VAL A 105 15.37 -29.57 3.11
CA VAL A 105 14.73 -29.73 1.80
C VAL A 105 13.64 -28.66 1.58
N LEU A 106 12.97 -28.24 2.65
CA LEU A 106 11.95 -27.20 2.59
C LEU A 106 12.53 -25.84 2.19
N ALA A 107 13.66 -25.43 2.76
CA ALA A 107 14.30 -24.16 2.38
C ALA A 107 14.70 -24.15 0.90
N TYR A 108 15.26 -25.25 0.40
CA TYR A 108 15.61 -25.39 -1.02
C TYR A 108 14.38 -25.31 -1.93
N ASN A 109 13.33 -26.10 -1.62
CA ASN A 109 12.11 -26.14 -2.44
C ASN A 109 11.35 -24.80 -2.39
N LEU A 110 11.29 -24.15 -1.23
CA LEU A 110 10.62 -22.87 -1.08
C LEU A 110 11.35 -21.77 -1.86
N GLN A 111 12.68 -21.71 -1.79
CA GLN A 111 13.46 -20.77 -2.61
C GLN A 111 13.21 -21.00 -4.10
N ARG A 112 13.18 -22.26 -4.55
CA ARG A 112 12.91 -22.61 -5.95
C ARG A 112 11.49 -22.20 -6.38
N ALA A 113 10.49 -22.46 -5.55
CA ALA A 113 9.11 -22.05 -5.79
C ALA A 113 8.98 -20.52 -5.89
N LEU A 114 9.61 -19.78 -4.97
CA LEU A 114 9.64 -18.32 -5.00
C LEU A 114 10.32 -17.80 -6.27
N SER A 115 11.43 -18.39 -6.71
CA SER A 115 12.08 -18.03 -7.97
C SER A 115 11.13 -18.17 -9.18
N TYR A 116 10.34 -19.24 -9.25
CA TYR A 116 9.34 -19.41 -10.31
C TYR A 116 8.21 -18.38 -10.21
N ILE A 117 7.70 -18.14 -9.01
CA ILE A 117 6.65 -17.15 -8.77
C ILE A 117 7.14 -15.75 -9.17
N PHE A 118 8.34 -15.35 -8.75
CA PHE A 118 8.92 -14.05 -9.11
C PHE A 118 9.22 -13.93 -10.59
N ALA A 119 9.64 -15.02 -11.26
CA ALA A 119 9.81 -15.01 -12.70
C ALA A 119 8.48 -14.73 -13.41
N ILE A 120 7.40 -15.41 -13.00
CA ILE A 120 6.05 -15.18 -13.55
C ILE A 120 5.58 -13.75 -13.27
N ILE A 121 5.69 -13.26 -12.03
CA ILE A 121 5.33 -11.88 -11.66
C ILE A 121 6.14 -10.85 -12.45
N THR A 122 7.42 -11.12 -12.69
CA THR A 122 8.26 -10.21 -13.49
C THR A 122 7.77 -10.16 -14.93
N LEU A 123 7.35 -11.28 -15.50
CA LEU A 123 6.78 -11.34 -16.84
C LEU A 123 5.41 -10.64 -16.94
N THR A 124 4.58 -10.66 -15.89
CA THR A 124 3.30 -9.93 -15.89
C THR A 124 3.47 -8.40 -15.91
N ASN A 125 4.66 -7.86 -15.65
CA ASN A 125 4.93 -6.44 -15.84
C ASN A 125 4.84 -6.01 -17.31
N ILE A 126 5.10 -6.92 -18.27
CA ILE A 126 5.00 -6.62 -19.69
C ILE A 126 3.57 -6.18 -20.09
N PRO A 127 2.52 -7.00 -19.87
CA PRO A 127 1.16 -6.56 -20.16
C PRO A 127 0.74 -5.35 -19.33
N ILE A 128 1.19 -5.21 -18.07
CA ILE A 128 0.90 -4.03 -17.24
C ILE A 128 1.39 -2.74 -17.91
N VAL A 129 2.63 -2.72 -18.41
CA VAL A 129 3.18 -1.56 -19.11
C VAL A 129 2.43 -1.27 -20.41
N ILE A 130 2.05 -2.32 -21.16
CA ILE A 130 1.25 -2.16 -22.39
C ILE A 130 -0.10 -1.52 -22.08
N PHE A 131 -0.86 -2.07 -21.12
CA PHE A 131 -2.17 -1.53 -20.74
C PHE A 131 -2.06 -0.11 -20.16
N ARG A 132 -1.03 0.16 -19.34
CA ARG A 132 -0.77 1.50 -18.81
C ARG A 132 -0.59 2.52 -19.92
N ARG A 133 0.18 2.18 -20.97
CA ARG A 133 0.41 3.06 -22.12
C ARG A 133 -0.84 3.26 -22.99
N GLN A 134 -1.77 2.31 -22.99
CA GLN A 134 -3.08 2.47 -23.66
C GLN A 134 -4.00 3.41 -22.89
N LEU A 135 -4.03 3.30 -21.56
CA LEU A 135 -4.87 4.13 -20.68
C LEU A 135 -4.32 5.55 -20.50
N SER A 136 -3.00 5.69 -20.42
CA SER A 136 -2.29 6.95 -20.22
C SER A 136 -1.20 7.08 -21.30
N PRO A 137 -1.54 7.61 -22.49
CA PRO A 137 -0.60 7.68 -23.60
C PRO A 137 0.59 8.56 -23.24
N VAL A 138 1.79 8.02 -23.46
CA VAL A 138 3.04 8.75 -23.25
C VAL A 138 3.19 9.88 -24.28
N PRO A 139 3.75 11.04 -23.89
CA PRO A 139 3.96 12.15 -24.81
C PRO A 139 4.80 11.77 -26.05
N LYS A 140 4.35 12.18 -27.24
CA LYS A 140 5.01 11.86 -28.53
C LYS A 140 6.46 12.36 -28.64
N ASN A 141 6.84 13.37 -27.86
CA ASN A 141 8.17 14.02 -27.92
C ASN A 141 9.16 13.48 -26.87
N TRP A 142 8.94 12.28 -26.32
CA TRP A 142 9.87 11.70 -25.35
C TRP A 142 11.15 11.20 -26.02
N LYS A 143 12.29 11.52 -25.39
CA LYS A 143 13.58 10.94 -25.75
C LYS A 143 13.54 9.43 -25.50
N TRP A 144 14.25 8.66 -26.31
CA TRP A 144 14.26 7.19 -26.23
C TRP A 144 14.62 6.65 -24.83
N TRP A 145 15.56 7.29 -24.13
CA TRP A 145 15.93 6.94 -22.75
C TRP A 145 14.77 7.03 -21.75
N ARG A 146 13.79 7.91 -21.97
CA ARG A 146 12.61 8.02 -21.10
C ARG A 146 11.71 6.80 -21.21
N HIS A 147 11.68 6.13 -22.36
CA HIS A 147 10.94 4.87 -22.49
C HIS A 147 11.59 3.73 -21.70
N LEU A 148 12.91 3.76 -21.53
CA LEU A 148 13.62 2.83 -20.66
C LEU A 148 13.35 3.13 -19.18
N LEU A 149 13.35 4.42 -18.80
CA LEU A 149 12.97 4.84 -17.44
C LEU A 149 11.51 4.46 -17.10
N ASP A 150 10.57 4.67 -18.01
CA ASP A 150 9.15 4.28 -17.86
C ASP A 150 8.97 2.77 -17.62
N PHE A 151 9.82 1.93 -18.24
CA PHE A 151 9.84 0.51 -17.93
C PHE A 151 10.47 0.24 -16.55
N ALA A 152 11.61 0.89 -16.26
CA ALA A 152 12.32 0.77 -14.99
C ALA A 152 11.49 1.22 -13.77
N GLU A 153 10.58 2.19 -13.95
CA GLU A 153 9.62 2.63 -12.92
C GLU A 153 8.76 1.48 -12.39
N THR A 154 8.51 0.45 -13.18
CA THR A 154 7.77 -0.74 -12.75
C THR A 154 8.51 -1.49 -11.63
N PHE A 155 9.85 -1.48 -11.65
CA PHE A 155 10.65 -2.04 -10.56
C PHE A 155 10.71 -1.10 -9.35
N LEU A 156 10.59 0.21 -9.55
CA LEU A 156 10.53 1.18 -8.45
C LEU A 156 9.26 1.01 -7.60
N VAL A 157 8.21 0.37 -8.10
CA VAL A 157 7.02 0.01 -7.31
C VAL A 157 7.41 -0.84 -6.10
N THR A 158 8.26 -1.84 -6.27
CA THR A 158 8.73 -2.70 -5.16
C THR A 158 9.49 -1.87 -4.13
N VAL A 159 10.38 -0.98 -4.59
CA VAL A 159 11.13 -0.07 -3.69
C VAL A 159 10.18 0.85 -2.94
N ASN A 160 9.15 1.39 -3.60
CA ASN A 160 8.13 2.24 -2.99
C ASN A 160 7.34 1.47 -1.92
N MET A 161 6.91 0.24 -2.22
CA MET A 161 6.20 -0.61 -1.26
C MET A 161 7.05 -0.94 -0.03
N LEU A 162 8.34 -1.26 -0.21
CA LEU A 162 9.25 -1.55 0.90
C LEU A 162 9.59 -0.32 1.76
N THR A 163 9.51 0.88 1.18
CA THR A 163 9.86 2.14 1.87
C THR A 163 8.61 2.87 2.33
N PHE A 164 7.95 3.62 1.44
CA PHE A 164 6.77 4.42 1.74
C PHE A 164 5.50 3.60 1.97
N GLY A 165 5.43 2.36 1.46
CA GLY A 165 4.31 1.45 1.75
C GLY A 165 4.40 0.80 3.13
N PHE A 166 5.61 0.53 3.62
CA PHE A 166 5.81 -0.23 4.85
C PHE A 166 6.21 0.66 6.05
N ILE A 167 7.27 1.45 5.92
CA ILE A 167 7.87 2.20 7.05
C ILE A 167 6.86 3.14 7.73
N PRO A 168 6.17 4.05 7.02
CA PRO A 168 5.23 4.97 7.68
C PRO A 168 4.01 4.25 8.27
N TYR A 169 3.62 3.09 7.73
CA TYR A 169 2.53 2.28 8.31
C TYR A 169 2.95 1.63 9.63
N VAL A 170 4.15 1.06 9.68
CA VAL A 170 4.72 0.49 10.91
C VAL A 170 4.91 1.58 11.97
N GLN A 171 5.41 2.74 11.58
CA GLN A 171 5.50 3.89 12.49
C GLN A 171 4.13 4.24 13.06
N ALA A 172 3.12 4.42 12.20
CA ALA A 172 1.77 4.75 12.65
C ALA A 172 1.22 3.72 13.65
N GLN A 173 1.35 2.43 13.34
CA GLN A 173 0.92 1.34 14.21
C GLN A 173 1.65 1.35 15.55
N THR A 174 2.96 1.57 15.54
CA THR A 174 3.78 1.65 16.76
C THR A 174 3.38 2.84 17.62
N GLU A 175 3.16 4.02 17.02
CA GLU A 175 2.70 5.20 17.74
C GLU A 175 1.32 4.98 18.39
N MET A 176 0.41 4.27 17.69
CA MET A 176 -0.89 3.86 18.24
C MET A 176 -0.73 2.93 19.45
N MET A 177 0.12 1.91 19.33
CA MET A 177 0.37 0.95 20.41
C MET A 177 0.96 1.64 21.65
N LEU A 178 1.82 2.64 21.44
CA LEU A 178 2.46 3.42 22.52
C LEU A 178 1.60 4.58 23.03
N GLY A 179 0.40 4.79 22.48
CA GLY A 179 -0.49 5.90 22.88
C GLY A 179 0.06 7.29 22.54
N LEU A 180 1.01 7.39 21.61
CA LEU A 180 1.67 8.63 21.21
C LEU A 180 0.79 9.45 20.26
N ALA A 181 -0.38 9.89 20.73
CA ALA A 181 -1.35 10.66 19.95
C ALA A 181 -0.98 12.14 19.75
N LYS A 182 0.13 12.59 20.37
CA LYS A 182 0.52 14.01 20.46
C LYS A 182 0.79 14.64 19.08
N PHE A 183 1.16 13.83 18.07
CA PHE A 183 1.50 14.31 16.72
C PHE A 183 0.27 14.71 15.86
N LYS A 184 -0.97 14.46 16.31
CA LYS A 184 -2.12 14.28 15.39
C LYS A 184 -3.35 15.13 15.67
N ARG A 185 -3.27 16.04 16.62
CA ARG A 185 -4.30 17.08 16.80
C ARG A 185 -4.26 18.14 15.68
N ASN A 186 -3.17 18.21 14.92
CA ASN A 186 -3.02 19.14 13.81
C ASN A 186 -3.31 18.42 12.49
N PHE A 187 -4.37 18.84 11.80
CA PHE A 187 -4.72 18.32 10.49
C PHE A 187 -3.67 18.80 9.46
N TYR A 188 -2.82 17.88 9.00
CA TYR A 188 -1.87 18.18 7.92
C TYR A 188 -2.59 18.16 6.57
N VAL A 189 -2.71 19.34 5.96
CA VAL A 189 -3.14 19.48 4.57
C VAL A 189 -1.94 19.20 3.67
N THR A 190 -2.10 18.32 2.69
CA THR A 190 -1.07 18.12 1.67
C THR A 190 -0.95 19.41 0.87
N GLU A 191 0.25 20.00 0.87
CA GLU A 191 0.55 21.20 0.10
C GLU A 191 0.22 20.95 -1.38
N LYS A 192 -0.41 21.93 -2.02
CA LYS A 192 -0.72 21.92 -3.46
C LYS A 192 -0.02 23.12 -4.07
N VAL A 193 1.07 22.86 -4.77
CA VAL A 193 1.85 23.91 -5.43
C VAL A 193 1.45 23.98 -6.89
N LYS A 194 1.24 25.19 -7.42
CA LYS A 194 1.08 25.41 -8.86
C LYS A 194 2.47 25.58 -9.45
N MET A 195 2.90 24.69 -10.35
CA MET A 195 4.17 24.85 -11.05
C MET A 195 4.21 26.19 -11.79
N ASP A 196 5.24 26.97 -11.56
CA ASP A 196 5.52 28.16 -12.36
C ASP A 196 6.04 27.71 -13.73
N LYS A 197 5.23 27.91 -14.78
CA LYS A 197 5.52 27.44 -16.14
C LYS A 197 6.80 28.06 -16.73
N ASN A 198 7.36 29.08 -16.09
CA ASN A 198 8.53 29.82 -16.54
C ASN A 198 9.87 29.30 -15.98
N LYS A 199 9.88 28.40 -15.00
CA LYS A 199 11.10 27.70 -14.58
C LYS A 199 11.23 26.39 -15.36
N LYS A 200 11.92 26.45 -16.50
CA LYS A 200 12.40 25.28 -17.24
C LYS A 200 13.89 25.12 -17.05
#